data_AF-A0A8C0DJJ7-F1
#
_entry.id   AF-A0A8C0DJJ7-F1
#
_cell.length_a   1.000
_cell.length_b   1.000
_cell.length_c   1.000
_cell.angle_alpha   90.00
_cell.angle_beta   90.00
_cell.angle_gamma   90.00
#
_symmetry.space_group_name_H-M   'P 1'
#
loop_
_entity.id
_entity.type
_entity.pdbx_description
1 polymer ?
#
loop_
_entity_poly.entity_id
_entity_poly.type
_entity_poly.pdbx_seq_one_letter_code
_entity_poly.pdbx_strand_id
1 'polypeptide(L)'
;MRIGLPRGAFGSPIGLRAEAPGRQDTKAKAAVTTVRWVPTWAWPVLDPGSPVENRRPRAAARIQRRYISYYPKTAAMGRVIRGQRKGAGSVFRAHVKHRKGAARLRAVDFAERHGYIKGIVKDIIHDPGRGAPLAKVVFRDPYRFKKRTELFIAAEGIHTGQFVYCGKKAQLNIGNVLPVGTMPEGTIVCCLEEKPGDRGKLARASGNYATVISHNPETKKTRVKLPSGSKKVISSANRAVVGVVAGGGRIDKPILKAGRAYHKYKAKRNCWPRVRGVAMNPVEHPFGGGNHQHIGKPSTIRRDAPAGRKVGLIAARRTGRLRGTKTVQEKEN
;
A
#
# COMPACT_ATOMS: atom_id res chain seq x y z
N MET A 1 24.06 51.46 -47.94
CA MET A 1 25.20 50.66 -47.43
C MET A 1 24.64 49.43 -46.72
N ARG A 2 24.19 48.37 -47.43
CA ARG A 2 24.94 47.15 -47.77
C ARG A 2 26.27 46.96 -47.03
N ILE A 3 26.37 45.87 -46.27
CA ILE A 3 27.41 44.79 -46.20
C ILE A 3 26.88 43.90 -45.04
N GLY A 4 26.73 42.58 -45.07
CA GLY A 4 27.21 41.51 -45.92
C GLY A 4 27.44 40.29 -45.00
N LEU A 5 26.65 39.22 -45.17
CA LEU A 5 26.96 37.90 -44.62
C LEU A 5 28.28 37.38 -45.24
N PRO A 6 28.93 36.38 -44.62
CA PRO A 6 28.89 35.09 -45.31
C PRO A 6 28.71 33.85 -44.41
N ARG A 7 28.21 32.82 -45.08
CA ARG A 7 28.04 31.42 -44.66
C ARG A 7 29.37 30.65 -44.71
N GLY A 8 29.46 29.59 -43.92
CA GLY A 8 30.39 28.45 -44.06
C GLY A 8 30.13 27.48 -42.89
N ALA A 9 29.39 26.37 -43.01
CA ALA A 9 29.59 25.15 -43.79
C ALA A 9 30.68 24.22 -43.20
N PHE A 10 30.28 22.95 -43.05
CA PHE A 10 31.07 21.72 -42.84
C PHE A 10 31.67 21.39 -41.47
N GLY A 11 31.46 20.13 -41.05
CA GLY A 11 32.43 19.41 -40.22
C GLY A 11 31.86 18.62 -39.04
N SER A 12 31.22 17.47 -39.30
CA SER A 12 31.20 16.37 -38.32
C SER A 12 32.63 15.86 -38.09
N PRO A 13 33.05 15.55 -36.85
CA PRO A 13 34.12 14.60 -36.64
C PRO A 13 33.55 13.29 -36.10
N ILE A 14 33.44 12.33 -37.01
CA ILE A 14 33.58 10.91 -36.68
C ILE A 14 35.06 10.71 -36.32
N GLY A 15 35.33 10.31 -35.08
CA GLY A 15 36.61 9.73 -34.65
C GLY A 15 36.28 8.50 -33.81
N LEU A 16 36.15 7.32 -34.41
CA LEU A 16 37.25 6.36 -34.66
C LEU A 16 38.21 6.26 -33.47
N ARG A 17 37.97 5.25 -32.63
CA ARG A 17 38.99 4.66 -31.75
C ARG A 17 39.22 3.24 -32.24
N ALA A 18 40.44 3.01 -32.72
CA ALA A 18 40.95 1.76 -33.26
C ALA A 18 41.32 0.75 -32.16
N GLU A 19 40.98 -0.50 -32.45
CA GLU A 19 41.60 -1.81 -32.19
C GLU A 19 42.43 -2.09 -30.91
N ALA A 20 42.14 -3.22 -30.27
CA ALA A 20 42.94 -4.47 -30.33
C ALA A 20 42.30 -5.56 -29.42
N PRO A 21 42.81 -6.81 -29.34
CA PRO A 21 42.36 -7.94 -30.15
C PRO A 21 41.78 -9.10 -29.31
N GLY A 22 41.34 -10.14 -30.02
CA GLY A 22 40.62 -11.30 -29.49
C GLY A 22 41.26 -12.01 -28.30
N ARG A 23 40.38 -12.53 -27.43
CA ARG A 23 40.76 -13.43 -26.35
C ARG A 23 40.49 -14.86 -26.81
N GLN A 24 41.58 -15.56 -27.11
CA GLN A 24 41.62 -16.99 -27.35
C GLN A 24 41.19 -17.76 -26.09
N ASP A 25 40.40 -18.80 -26.33
CA ASP A 25 40.04 -19.83 -25.37
C ASP A 25 41.28 -20.60 -24.92
N THR A 26 41.66 -20.43 -23.65
CA THR A 26 42.58 -21.36 -22.97
C THR A 26 41.75 -22.30 -22.09
N LYS A 27 41.65 -23.56 -22.54
CA LYS A 27 41.17 -24.70 -21.74
C LYS A 27 41.99 -24.81 -20.46
N ALA A 28 41.34 -24.59 -19.31
CA ALA A 28 41.83 -25.05 -18.02
C ALA A 28 40.95 -26.22 -17.57
N LYS A 29 41.57 -27.42 -17.49
CA LYS A 29 41.01 -28.62 -16.87
C LYS A 29 40.64 -28.31 -15.41
N ALA A 30 39.38 -28.54 -15.04
CA ALA A 30 38.98 -28.66 -13.64
C ALA A 30 38.05 -29.87 -13.51
N ALA A 31 38.38 -30.70 -12.53
CA ALA A 31 37.86 -32.03 -12.32
C ALA A 31 36.34 -32.03 -12.09
N VAL A 32 35.67 -32.95 -12.77
CA VAL A 32 34.26 -33.29 -12.56
C VAL A 32 34.20 -34.25 -11.38
N THR A 33 33.71 -33.80 -10.23
CA THR A 33 33.26 -34.69 -9.15
C THR A 33 31.74 -34.81 -9.22
N THR A 34 31.28 -35.76 -10.02
CA THR A 34 29.90 -36.27 -9.99
C THR A 34 29.70 -37.12 -8.74
N VAL A 35 28.83 -36.69 -7.82
CA VAL A 35 28.29 -37.57 -6.79
C VAL A 35 26.89 -38.02 -7.22
N ARG A 36 26.80 -39.32 -7.53
CA ARG A 36 25.57 -40.06 -7.83
C ARG A 36 24.70 -40.20 -6.57
N TRP A 37 23.40 -40.31 -6.81
CA TRP A 37 22.34 -40.56 -5.84
C TRP A 37 22.01 -42.07 -5.72
N VAL A 38 21.54 -42.45 -4.51
CA VAL A 38 20.77 -43.64 -4.03
C VAL A 38 21.41 -45.06 -4.09
N PRO A 39 20.95 -46.08 -3.29
CA PRO A 39 19.92 -46.09 -2.22
C PRO A 39 20.19 -46.96 -0.96
N THR A 40 19.30 -46.74 0.04
CA THR A 40 18.70 -47.70 1.02
C THR A 40 19.58 -48.61 1.88
N TRP A 41 19.45 -48.46 3.21
CA TRP A 41 19.93 -49.42 4.20
C TRP A 41 18.77 -50.27 4.75
N ALA A 42 19.12 -51.52 5.00
CA ALA A 42 18.27 -52.66 5.26
C ALA A 42 17.80 -52.75 6.72
N TRP A 43 16.71 -53.50 6.89
CA TRP A 43 16.24 -54.03 8.17
C TRP A 43 17.21 -55.10 8.71
N PRO A 44 17.48 -55.18 10.02
CA PRO A 44 18.20 -56.32 10.57
C PRO A 44 17.25 -57.49 10.84
N VAL A 45 17.70 -58.65 10.35
CA VAL A 45 17.15 -60.00 10.52
C VAL A 45 17.53 -60.53 11.92
N LEU A 46 16.60 -61.27 12.53
CA LEU A 46 16.79 -62.04 13.76
C LEU A 46 17.65 -63.28 13.49
N ASP A 47 18.52 -63.63 14.44
CA ASP A 47 19.06 -65.00 14.59
C ASP A 47 18.66 -65.62 15.94
N PRO A 48 18.32 -66.93 15.98
CA PRO A 48 17.80 -67.62 17.15
C PRO A 48 18.88 -68.47 17.86
N GLY A 49 18.82 -68.59 19.19
CA GLY A 49 19.58 -69.66 19.87
C GLY A 49 19.77 -69.52 21.39
N SER A 50 19.12 -70.44 22.12
CA SER A 50 19.39 -70.93 23.50
C SER A 50 18.79 -70.18 24.71
N PRO A 51 18.61 -70.84 25.87
CA PRO A 51 17.51 -71.76 26.17
C PRO A 51 16.54 -71.20 27.25
N VAL A 52 15.29 -71.67 27.21
CA VAL A 52 14.22 -71.25 28.12
C VAL A 52 14.31 -72.04 29.43
N GLU A 53 14.71 -71.40 30.52
CA GLU A 53 14.45 -71.91 31.89
C GLU A 53 13.32 -71.13 32.54
N ASN A 54 12.22 -71.85 32.79
CA ASN A 54 10.96 -71.35 33.32
C ASN A 54 11.08 -71.18 34.84
N ARG A 55 11.22 -69.95 35.35
CA ARG A 55 11.02 -69.64 36.79
C ARG A 55 10.03 -68.49 36.99
N ARG A 56 8.99 -68.80 37.76
CA ARG A 56 7.85 -67.94 38.15
C ARG A 56 8.33 -66.62 38.80
N PRO A 57 7.57 -65.51 38.65
CA PRO A 57 8.02 -64.20 39.13
C PRO A 57 7.89 -64.09 40.66
N ARG A 58 8.95 -63.64 41.33
CA ARG A 58 8.85 -63.04 42.66
C ARG A 58 8.80 -61.52 42.50
N ALA A 59 7.79 -60.93 43.13
CA ALA A 59 7.55 -59.50 43.19
C ALA A 59 8.79 -58.73 43.65
N ALA A 60 9.23 -57.76 42.85
CA ALA A 60 10.20 -56.76 43.26
C ALA A 60 9.68 -55.38 42.83
N ALA A 61 9.63 -54.49 43.82
CA ALA A 61 9.01 -53.18 43.76
C ALA A 61 9.47 -52.35 42.57
N ARG A 62 8.50 -51.94 41.75
CA ARG A 62 8.67 -50.96 40.68
C ARG A 62 8.92 -49.59 41.31
N ILE A 63 10.18 -49.26 41.58
CA ILE A 63 10.61 -47.87 41.75
C ILE A 63 10.38 -47.20 40.39
N GLN A 64 9.19 -46.59 40.22
CA GLN A 64 8.97 -45.63 39.16
C GLN A 64 9.90 -44.45 39.44
N ARG A 65 11.12 -44.49 38.88
CA ARG A 65 11.84 -43.26 38.54
C ARG A 65 10.90 -42.48 37.62
N ARG A 66 10.14 -41.57 38.23
CA ARG A 66 9.52 -40.44 37.56
C ARG A 66 10.67 -39.64 36.95
N TYR A 67 11.11 -40.02 35.76
CA TYR A 67 11.66 -39.05 34.83
C TYR A 67 10.49 -38.12 34.52
N ILE A 68 10.30 -37.11 35.36
CA ILE A 68 9.66 -35.89 34.94
C ILE A 68 10.58 -35.39 33.84
N SER A 69 10.21 -35.70 32.60
CA SER A 69 10.74 -35.01 31.44
C SER A 69 10.42 -33.54 31.65
N TYR A 70 11.36 -32.84 32.26
CA TYR A 70 11.41 -31.39 32.29
C TYR A 70 11.78 -30.99 30.86
N TYR A 71 10.82 -31.11 29.94
CA TYR A 71 10.90 -30.33 28.71
C TYR A 71 11.04 -28.88 29.17
N PRO A 72 12.16 -28.19 28.90
CA PRO A 72 12.25 -26.78 29.22
C PRO A 72 11.17 -26.09 28.40
N LYS A 73 10.07 -25.71 29.05
CA LYS A 73 9.13 -24.75 28.52
C LYS A 73 9.95 -23.50 28.19
N THR A 74 9.98 -23.18 26.91
CA THR A 74 10.42 -21.91 26.34
C THR A 74 11.90 -21.56 26.56
N ALA A 75 12.75 -21.95 25.61
CA ALA A 75 13.88 -21.08 25.25
C ALA A 75 13.32 -19.67 25.04
N ALA A 76 13.82 -18.68 25.80
CA ALA A 76 13.21 -17.37 25.93
C ALA A 76 13.12 -16.64 24.57
N MET A 77 11.98 -16.78 23.90
CA MET A 77 11.64 -16.04 22.71
C MET A 77 11.48 -14.55 23.06
N GLY A 78 12.03 -13.66 22.23
CA GLY A 78 11.85 -12.21 22.40
C GLY A 78 10.37 -11.79 22.39
N ARG A 79 10.05 -10.56 22.85
CA ARG A 79 8.68 -10.06 22.87
C ARG A 79 8.18 -9.70 21.47
N VAL A 80 6.86 -9.78 21.29
CA VAL A 80 6.18 -9.37 20.05
C VAL A 80 6.29 -7.85 19.87
N ILE A 81 6.90 -7.43 18.76
CA ILE A 81 7.16 -6.00 18.51
C ILE A 81 5.88 -5.21 18.27
N ARG A 82 5.90 -3.89 18.53
CA ARG A 82 4.75 -2.99 18.31
C ARG A 82 4.16 -3.08 16.89
N GLY A 83 5.00 -3.35 15.89
CA GLY A 83 4.57 -3.53 14.49
C GLY A 83 3.58 -4.69 14.33
N GLN A 84 3.91 -5.85 14.89
CA GLN A 84 3.09 -7.06 14.86
C GLN A 84 1.81 -6.90 15.67
N ARG A 85 1.90 -6.30 16.86
CA ARG A 85 0.74 -6.09 17.76
C ARG A 85 -0.39 -5.27 17.12
N LYS A 86 -0.10 -4.45 16.11
CA LYS A 86 -1.12 -3.68 15.38
C LYS A 86 -2.05 -4.55 14.54
N GLY A 87 -1.60 -5.71 14.08
CA GLY A 87 -2.39 -6.63 13.25
C GLY A 87 -3.50 -7.33 14.02
N ALA A 88 -3.24 -7.69 15.28
CA ALA A 88 -4.23 -8.34 16.15
C ALA A 88 -5.46 -7.47 16.44
N GLY A 89 -5.37 -6.16 16.21
CA GLY A 89 -6.54 -5.26 16.23
C GLY A 89 -7.23 -5.20 17.59
N SER A 90 -6.50 -5.09 18.70
CA SER A 90 -7.07 -4.77 20.01
C SER A 90 -7.11 -3.25 20.21
N VAL A 91 -6.17 -2.68 20.97
CA VAL A 91 -6.03 -1.24 21.24
C VAL A 91 -5.75 -0.42 19.96
N PHE A 92 -5.31 -1.08 18.89
CA PHE A 92 -4.94 -0.43 17.62
C PHE A 92 -6.10 -0.28 16.62
N ARG A 93 -7.33 -0.67 17.00
CA ARG A 93 -8.53 -0.46 16.17
C ARG A 93 -8.76 1.02 15.87
N ALA A 94 -9.47 1.28 14.78
CA ALA A 94 -9.91 2.63 14.46
C ALA A 94 -10.96 3.10 15.47
N HIS A 95 -10.89 4.36 15.89
CA HIS A 95 -11.93 4.99 16.68
C HIS A 95 -13.06 5.41 15.74
N VAL A 96 -14.20 4.71 15.81
CA VAL A 96 -15.31 4.86 14.84
C VAL A 96 -16.57 5.49 15.42
N LYS A 97 -16.69 5.61 16.76
CA LYS A 97 -17.91 6.07 17.45
C LYS A 97 -18.51 7.36 16.88
N HIS A 98 -17.69 8.35 16.57
CA HIS A 98 -18.16 9.66 16.09
C HIS A 98 -18.10 9.84 14.56
N ARG A 99 -17.68 8.80 13.81
CA ARG A 99 -17.64 8.88 12.35
C ARG A 99 -19.05 8.93 11.79
N LYS A 100 -19.25 9.79 10.79
CA LYS A 100 -20.58 10.05 10.21
C LYS A 100 -21.04 8.96 9.24
N GLY A 101 -20.10 8.18 8.71
CA GLY A 101 -20.39 7.02 7.86
C GLY A 101 -19.31 6.80 6.80
N ALA A 102 -19.48 5.75 6.02
CA ALA A 102 -18.56 5.46 4.92
C ALA A 102 -18.85 6.40 3.73
N ALA A 103 -17.94 7.32 3.47
CA ALA A 103 -18.05 8.13 2.25
C ALA A 103 -17.86 7.25 1.02
N ARG A 104 -18.81 7.26 0.08
CA ARG A 104 -18.84 6.42 -1.12
C ARG A 104 -19.69 7.12 -2.18
N LEU A 105 -19.35 6.92 -3.46
CA LEU A 105 -20.27 7.27 -4.55
C LEU A 105 -21.55 6.43 -4.46
N ARG A 106 -22.60 6.78 -5.19
CA ARG A 106 -23.82 5.98 -5.22
C ARG A 106 -23.57 4.60 -5.84
N ALA A 107 -24.44 3.63 -5.55
CA ALA A 107 -24.41 2.35 -6.26
C ALA A 107 -24.68 2.55 -7.76
N VAL A 108 -24.01 1.78 -8.62
CA VAL A 108 -24.23 1.84 -10.07
C VAL A 108 -25.57 1.18 -10.39
N ASP A 109 -26.54 1.96 -10.82
CA ASP A 109 -27.84 1.48 -11.28
C ASP A 109 -28.05 1.75 -12.78
N PHE A 110 -29.25 1.48 -13.28
CA PHE A 110 -29.60 1.71 -14.67
C PHE A 110 -29.56 3.20 -15.05
N ALA A 111 -30.01 4.07 -14.15
CA ALA A 111 -30.06 5.51 -14.36
C ALA A 111 -28.66 6.11 -14.58
N GLU A 112 -27.66 5.68 -13.80
CA GLU A 112 -26.28 6.17 -13.99
C GLU A 112 -25.58 5.58 -15.22
N ARG A 113 -25.92 4.34 -15.62
CA ARG A 113 -25.31 3.70 -16.79
C ARG A 113 -25.78 4.30 -18.12
N HIS A 114 -27.07 4.62 -18.24
CA HIS A 114 -27.67 5.06 -19.51
C HIS A 114 -28.05 6.54 -19.54
N GLY A 115 -28.21 7.18 -18.38
CA GLY A 115 -28.65 8.56 -18.27
C GLY A 115 -27.87 9.32 -17.22
N TYR A 116 -28.60 10.10 -16.41
CA TYR A 116 -28.10 10.76 -15.23
C TYR A 116 -29.17 10.75 -14.13
N ILE A 117 -28.74 10.87 -12.88
CA ILE A 117 -29.63 11.12 -11.75
C ILE A 117 -29.22 12.42 -11.07
N LYS A 118 -30.22 13.20 -10.67
CA LYS A 118 -30.05 14.46 -9.94
C LYS A 118 -30.12 14.20 -8.43
N GLY A 119 -29.12 14.68 -7.71
CA GLY A 119 -29.11 14.75 -6.24
C GLY A 119 -28.96 16.18 -5.78
N ILE A 120 -29.44 16.50 -4.57
CA ILE A 120 -29.23 17.80 -3.94
C ILE A 120 -28.25 17.66 -2.78
N VAL A 121 -27.27 18.55 -2.70
CA VAL A 121 -26.37 18.64 -1.54
C VAL A 121 -27.15 19.28 -0.40
N LYS A 122 -27.60 18.47 0.56
CA LYS A 122 -28.39 18.96 1.69
C LYS A 122 -27.51 19.70 2.70
N ASP A 123 -26.31 19.21 2.93
CA ASP A 123 -25.43 19.67 4.00
C ASP A 123 -23.98 19.24 3.74
N ILE A 124 -23.00 20.03 4.20
CA ILE A 124 -21.56 19.75 4.11
C ILE A 124 -21.02 19.64 5.54
N ILE A 125 -20.61 18.43 5.92
CA ILE A 125 -20.28 18.10 7.30
C ILE A 125 -18.82 17.68 7.47
N HIS A 126 -18.30 17.89 8.68
CA HIS A 126 -17.02 17.32 9.09
C HIS A 126 -17.18 15.89 9.63
N ASP A 127 -16.37 14.95 9.11
CA ASP A 127 -16.26 13.57 9.60
C ASP A 127 -14.99 13.41 10.45
N PRO A 128 -15.10 13.15 11.77
CA PRO A 128 -13.95 13.00 12.65
C PRO A 128 -12.94 11.97 12.13
N GLY A 129 -11.66 12.39 12.08
CA GLY A 129 -10.56 11.54 11.59
C GLY A 129 -10.29 11.68 10.09
N ARG A 130 -11.14 12.39 9.35
CA ARG A 130 -10.94 12.79 7.96
C ARG A 130 -10.43 14.23 7.89
N GLY A 131 -9.63 14.54 6.87
CA GLY A 131 -9.25 15.93 6.55
C GLY A 131 -10.23 16.61 5.60
N ALA A 132 -10.76 15.85 4.64
CA ALA A 132 -11.75 16.31 3.67
C ALA A 132 -13.16 16.36 4.29
N PRO A 133 -13.97 17.38 3.97
CA PRO A 133 -15.37 17.41 4.35
C PRO A 133 -16.19 16.38 3.54
N LEU A 134 -17.35 16.01 4.08
CA LEU A 134 -18.33 15.15 3.42
C LEU A 134 -19.55 15.96 3.00
N ALA A 135 -20.07 15.66 1.81
CA ALA A 135 -21.35 16.19 1.35
C ALA A 135 -22.45 15.13 1.57
N LYS A 136 -23.52 15.51 2.27
CA LYS A 136 -24.76 14.70 2.35
C LYS A 136 -25.58 14.99 1.11
N VAL A 137 -25.57 14.06 0.17
CA VAL A 137 -26.31 14.21 -1.10
C VAL A 137 -27.57 13.37 -1.04
N VAL A 138 -28.72 14.01 -1.28
CA VAL A 138 -30.03 13.36 -1.26
C VAL A 138 -30.49 13.12 -2.69
N PHE A 139 -30.69 11.85 -3.03
CA PHE A 139 -31.24 11.41 -4.31
C PHE A 139 -32.66 10.89 -4.13
N ARG A 140 -33.49 11.03 -5.17
CA ARG A 140 -34.75 10.28 -5.25
C ARG A 140 -34.43 8.86 -5.69
N ASP A 141 -35.05 7.86 -5.08
CA ASP A 141 -34.88 6.47 -5.51
C ASP A 141 -35.58 6.25 -6.86
N PRO A 142 -34.92 5.62 -7.85
CA PRO A 142 -35.52 5.44 -9.18
C PRO A 142 -36.62 4.37 -9.23
N TYR A 143 -36.70 3.49 -8.23
CA TYR A 143 -37.63 2.35 -8.23
C TYR A 143 -38.69 2.43 -7.13
N ARG A 144 -38.48 3.23 -6.08
CA ARG A 144 -39.40 3.34 -4.93
C ARG A 144 -39.64 4.79 -4.55
N PHE A 145 -40.80 5.10 -3.98
CA PHE A 145 -41.08 6.43 -3.44
C PHE A 145 -40.33 6.66 -2.11
N LYS A 146 -39.01 6.84 -2.18
CA LYS A 146 -38.15 7.16 -1.03
C LYS A 146 -36.99 8.07 -1.42
N LYS A 147 -36.44 8.79 -0.45
CA LYS A 147 -35.21 9.57 -0.59
C LYS A 147 -34.03 8.74 -0.07
N ARG A 148 -32.97 8.61 -0.85
CA ARG A 148 -31.70 7.98 -0.41
C ARG A 148 -30.68 9.06 -0.12
N THR A 149 -30.12 9.04 1.08
CA THR A 149 -29.02 9.93 1.45
C THR A 149 -27.71 9.18 1.29
N GLU A 150 -26.80 9.73 0.51
CA GLU A 150 -25.45 9.22 0.31
C GLU A 150 -24.43 10.21 0.88
N LEU A 151 -23.31 9.69 1.39
CA LEU A 151 -22.20 10.49 1.90
C LEU A 151 -21.11 10.55 0.85
N PHE A 152 -21.02 11.66 0.13
CA PHE A 152 -19.95 11.89 -0.83
C PHE A 152 -18.79 12.59 -0.15
N ILE A 153 -17.59 12.44 -0.71
CA ILE A 153 -16.50 13.36 -0.38
C ILE A 153 -16.78 14.64 -1.14
N ALA A 154 -16.71 15.78 -0.47
CA ALA A 154 -16.95 17.06 -1.13
C ALA A 154 -15.76 17.41 -2.05
N ALA A 155 -16.09 17.77 -3.29
CA ALA A 155 -15.17 18.49 -4.15
C ALA A 155 -15.10 19.95 -3.71
N GLU A 156 -13.97 20.60 -3.96
CA GLU A 156 -13.80 22.03 -3.73
C GLU A 156 -14.78 22.83 -4.60
N GLY A 157 -15.39 23.87 -4.03
CA GLY A 157 -16.44 24.65 -4.70
C GLY A 157 -17.86 24.09 -4.58
N ILE A 158 -18.06 22.89 -4.00
CA ILE A 158 -19.41 22.41 -3.70
C ILE A 158 -20.05 23.24 -2.59
N HIS A 159 -21.31 23.63 -2.78
CA HIS A 159 -22.11 24.35 -1.78
C HIS A 159 -23.43 23.64 -1.46
N THR A 160 -24.05 24.00 -0.33
CA THR A 160 -25.38 23.51 0.04
C THR A 160 -26.44 24.00 -0.95
N GLY A 161 -27.43 23.16 -1.25
CA GLY A 161 -28.45 23.42 -2.26
C GLY A 161 -28.01 23.12 -3.70
N GLN A 162 -26.72 22.93 -3.96
CA GLN A 162 -26.22 22.58 -5.30
C GLN A 162 -26.80 21.25 -5.77
N PHE A 163 -27.11 21.18 -7.07
CA PHE A 163 -27.46 19.94 -7.72
C PHE A 163 -26.21 19.21 -8.23
N VAL A 164 -26.09 17.95 -7.84
CA VAL A 164 -25.06 17.03 -8.30
C VAL A 164 -25.70 16.04 -9.26
N TYR A 165 -25.14 15.94 -10.45
CA TYR A 165 -25.58 15.01 -11.47
C TYR A 165 -24.60 13.83 -11.55
N CYS A 166 -25.13 12.62 -11.43
CA CYS A 166 -24.36 11.39 -11.53
C CYS A 166 -24.82 10.59 -12.74
N GLY A 167 -23.92 10.21 -13.64
CA GLY A 167 -24.20 9.28 -14.73
C GLY A 167 -23.47 9.58 -16.03
N LYS A 168 -23.69 8.74 -17.04
CA LYS A 168 -23.05 8.84 -18.35
C LYS A 168 -23.41 10.10 -19.12
N LYS A 169 -24.66 10.58 -19.00
CA LYS A 169 -25.17 11.79 -19.69
C LYS A 169 -25.10 13.06 -18.83
N ALA A 170 -24.44 13.01 -17.68
CA ALA A 170 -24.26 14.20 -16.85
C ALA A 170 -23.32 15.19 -17.55
N GLN A 171 -23.49 16.48 -17.27
CA GLN A 171 -22.59 17.53 -17.79
C GLN A 171 -21.29 17.60 -16.97
N LEU A 172 -20.21 18.05 -17.59
CA LEU A 172 -18.89 18.19 -16.98
C LEU A 172 -18.81 19.44 -16.09
N ASN A 173 -19.44 19.39 -14.92
CA ASN A 173 -19.36 20.45 -13.91
C ASN A 173 -18.72 19.94 -12.63
N ILE A 174 -18.13 20.85 -11.84
CA ILE A 174 -17.50 20.51 -10.56
C ILE A 174 -18.52 19.85 -9.62
N GLY A 175 -18.13 18.73 -9.04
CA GLY A 175 -18.97 17.93 -8.15
C GLY A 175 -19.84 16.88 -8.84
N ASN A 176 -20.04 16.96 -10.16
CA ASN A 176 -20.73 15.91 -10.91
C ASN A 176 -19.89 14.63 -11.00
N VAL A 177 -20.58 13.50 -11.17
CA VAL A 177 -19.97 12.18 -11.27
C VAL A 177 -20.20 11.62 -12.66
N LEU A 178 -19.13 11.43 -13.42
CA LEU A 178 -19.18 10.87 -14.77
C LEU A 178 -18.24 9.67 -14.90
N PRO A 179 -18.47 8.80 -15.90
CA PRO A 179 -17.45 7.85 -16.34
C PRO A 179 -16.21 8.61 -16.82
N VAL A 180 -15.02 8.13 -16.48
CA VAL A 180 -13.77 8.79 -16.85
C VAL A 180 -13.62 8.89 -18.37
N GLY A 181 -14.11 7.90 -19.12
CA GLY A 181 -14.04 7.90 -20.58
C GLY A 181 -14.86 8.97 -21.29
N THR A 182 -15.79 9.65 -20.61
CA THR A 182 -16.55 10.77 -21.19
C THR A 182 -15.95 12.13 -20.85
N MET A 183 -14.99 12.17 -19.93
CA MET A 183 -14.32 13.41 -19.55
C MET A 183 -13.18 13.69 -20.54
N PRO A 184 -12.93 14.94 -20.95
CA PRO A 184 -11.79 15.26 -21.80
C PRO A 184 -10.46 15.02 -21.10
N GLU A 185 -9.40 14.83 -21.90
CA GLU A 185 -8.03 14.72 -21.41
C GLU A 185 -7.61 16.00 -20.67
N GLY A 186 -6.74 15.86 -19.68
CA GLY A 186 -6.35 16.95 -18.79
C GLY A 186 -7.35 17.27 -17.67
N THR A 187 -8.55 16.67 -17.67
CA THR A 187 -9.52 16.89 -16.59
C THR A 187 -8.99 16.45 -15.23
N ILE A 188 -9.29 17.29 -14.25
CA ILE A 188 -8.95 17.06 -12.85
C ILE A 188 -10.14 16.35 -12.19
N VAL A 189 -9.86 15.19 -11.60
CA VAL A 189 -10.87 14.33 -11.01
C VAL A 189 -10.49 13.86 -9.61
N CYS A 190 -11.48 13.58 -8.79
CA CYS A 190 -11.30 13.00 -7.47
C CYS A 190 -12.27 11.82 -7.22
N CYS A 191 -12.04 11.08 -6.14
CA CYS A 191 -12.86 9.93 -5.76
C CYS A 191 -13.03 8.86 -6.86
N LEU A 192 -11.98 8.68 -7.66
CA LEU A 192 -11.95 7.80 -8.82
C LEU A 192 -12.09 6.32 -8.41
N GLU A 193 -12.87 5.58 -9.18
CA GLU A 193 -13.02 4.14 -9.05
C GLU A 193 -11.79 3.42 -9.64
N GLU A 194 -11.30 2.39 -8.95
CA GLU A 194 -10.28 1.47 -9.47
C GLU A 194 -10.91 0.39 -10.35
N LYS A 195 -12.06 -0.14 -9.92
CA LYS A 195 -12.90 -1.06 -10.69
C LYS A 195 -14.31 -0.45 -10.84
N PRO A 196 -15.02 -0.71 -11.95
CA PRO A 196 -16.35 -0.16 -12.14
C PRO A 196 -17.28 -0.53 -10.97
N GLY A 197 -17.90 0.47 -10.34
CA GLY A 197 -18.85 0.25 -9.24
C GLY A 197 -18.24 0.01 -7.87
N ASP A 198 -16.92 0.19 -7.69
CA ASP A 198 -16.29 0.10 -6.36
C ASP A 198 -16.61 1.29 -5.42
N ARG A 199 -17.37 2.28 -5.94
CA ARG A 199 -17.89 3.47 -5.26
C ARG A 199 -16.81 4.43 -4.76
N GLY A 200 -15.66 4.44 -5.41
CA GLY A 200 -14.59 5.42 -5.25
C GLY A 200 -13.49 4.96 -4.28
N LYS A 201 -12.28 4.79 -4.80
CA LYS A 201 -11.10 4.28 -4.06
C LYS A 201 -9.89 5.19 -4.12
N LEU A 202 -9.65 5.82 -5.27
CA LEU A 202 -8.45 6.60 -5.56
C LEU A 202 -8.72 8.11 -5.40
N ALA A 203 -7.66 8.88 -5.12
CA ALA A 203 -7.70 10.35 -4.95
C ALA A 203 -8.82 10.86 -4.00
N ARG A 204 -8.78 10.41 -2.73
CA ARG A 204 -9.83 10.67 -1.71
C ARG A 204 -9.39 11.52 -0.52
N ALA A 205 -8.10 11.82 -0.41
CA ALA A 205 -7.57 12.64 0.67
C ALA A 205 -7.79 14.12 0.36
N SER A 206 -7.86 14.96 1.39
CA SER A 206 -8.04 16.40 1.27
C SER A 206 -6.95 17.04 0.41
N GLY A 207 -7.34 17.81 -0.61
CA GLY A 207 -6.44 18.46 -1.57
C GLY A 207 -5.86 17.53 -2.65
N ASN A 208 -6.18 16.23 -2.64
CA ASN A 208 -5.70 15.33 -3.68
C ASN A 208 -6.61 15.34 -4.90
N TYR A 209 -6.01 15.11 -6.06
CA TYR A 209 -6.70 14.89 -7.32
C TYR A 209 -5.92 13.89 -8.18
N ALA A 210 -6.59 13.34 -9.17
CA ALA A 210 -5.98 12.62 -10.28
C ALA A 210 -6.23 13.40 -11.57
N THR A 211 -5.36 13.20 -12.56
CA THR A 211 -5.49 13.85 -13.87
C THR A 211 -5.74 12.80 -14.92
N VAL A 212 -6.74 13.00 -15.76
CA VAL A 212 -6.97 12.17 -16.94
C VAL A 212 -5.89 12.49 -17.96
N ILE A 213 -5.11 11.49 -18.38
CA ILE A 213 -3.99 11.70 -19.31
C ILE A 213 -4.45 11.43 -20.73
N SER A 214 -4.93 10.21 -20.98
CA SER A 214 -5.35 9.81 -22.32
C SER A 214 -6.38 8.70 -22.31
N HIS A 215 -7.19 8.67 -23.36
CA HIS A 215 -8.17 7.60 -23.58
C HIS A 215 -7.72 6.71 -24.73
N ASN A 216 -7.84 5.39 -24.53
CA ASN A 216 -7.69 4.43 -25.60
C ASN A 216 -9.10 3.87 -25.92
N PRO A 217 -9.72 4.28 -27.04
CA PRO A 217 -11.10 3.88 -27.39
C PRO A 217 -11.21 2.40 -27.74
N GLU A 218 -10.18 1.81 -28.38
CA GLU A 218 -10.16 0.41 -28.80
C GLU A 218 -10.21 -0.54 -27.59
N THR A 219 -9.35 -0.28 -26.60
CA THR A 219 -9.24 -1.12 -25.40
C THR A 219 -10.23 -0.72 -24.30
N LYS A 220 -11.02 0.35 -24.50
CA LYS A 220 -11.96 0.93 -23.51
C LYS A 220 -11.28 1.20 -22.16
N LYS A 221 -10.03 1.66 -22.21
CA LYS A 221 -9.21 1.97 -21.04
C LYS A 221 -8.78 3.43 -21.07
N THR A 222 -8.62 4.00 -19.88
CA THR A 222 -8.14 5.36 -19.68
C THR A 222 -6.88 5.35 -18.82
N ARG A 223 -5.88 6.13 -19.21
CA ARG A 223 -4.69 6.38 -18.42
C ARG A 223 -4.91 7.58 -17.51
N VAL A 224 -4.68 7.41 -16.22
CA VAL A 224 -4.79 8.47 -15.22
C VAL A 224 -3.49 8.64 -14.44
N LYS A 225 -3.16 9.89 -14.09
CA LYS A 225 -2.06 10.24 -13.19
C LYS A 225 -2.59 10.31 -11.76
N LEU A 226 -2.07 9.47 -10.87
CA LEU A 226 -2.46 9.47 -9.46
C LEU A 226 -1.75 10.60 -8.68
N PRO A 227 -2.24 10.97 -7.47
CA PRO A 227 -1.56 11.95 -6.61
C PRO A 227 -0.11 11.59 -6.24
N SER A 228 0.28 10.31 -6.34
CA SER A 228 1.67 9.87 -6.15
C SER A 228 2.59 10.27 -7.30
N GLY A 229 2.03 10.70 -8.43
CA GLY A 229 2.69 10.90 -9.72
C GLY A 229 2.65 9.65 -10.61
N SER A 230 2.32 8.47 -10.07
CA SER A 230 2.29 7.21 -10.83
C SER A 230 1.14 7.21 -11.82
N LYS A 231 1.39 6.74 -13.04
CA LYS A 231 0.35 6.50 -14.04
C LYS A 231 -0.33 5.16 -13.74
N LYS A 232 -1.63 5.09 -13.98
CA LYS A 232 -2.41 3.86 -13.84
C LYS A 232 -3.41 3.76 -14.99
N VAL A 233 -3.52 2.57 -15.56
CA VAL A 233 -4.56 2.25 -16.55
C VAL A 233 -5.79 1.76 -15.81
N ILE A 234 -6.95 2.34 -16.11
CA ILE A 234 -8.26 1.97 -15.55
C ILE A 234 -9.27 1.77 -16.68
N SER A 235 -10.40 1.13 -16.40
CA SER A 235 -11.49 1.05 -17.38
C SER A 235 -12.11 2.43 -17.60
N SER A 236 -12.44 2.77 -18.84
CA SER A 236 -13.12 4.02 -19.18
C SER A 236 -14.54 4.12 -18.60
N ALA A 237 -15.13 2.99 -18.19
CA ALA A 237 -16.42 2.94 -17.51
C ALA A 237 -16.36 3.29 -16.01
N ASN A 238 -15.16 3.34 -15.42
CA ASN A 238 -14.98 3.73 -14.02
C ASN A 238 -15.50 5.16 -13.81
N ARG A 239 -16.14 5.41 -12.68
CA ARG A 239 -16.64 6.76 -12.37
C ARG A 239 -15.62 7.58 -11.61
N ALA A 240 -15.70 8.90 -11.75
CA ALA A 240 -14.98 9.85 -10.92
C ALA A 240 -15.80 11.12 -10.71
N VAL A 241 -15.50 11.86 -9.64
CA VAL A 241 -16.06 13.19 -9.38
C VAL A 241 -15.18 14.21 -10.08
N VAL A 242 -15.77 15.17 -10.79
CA VAL A 242 -15.02 16.26 -11.41
C VAL A 242 -14.56 17.26 -10.34
N GLY A 243 -13.28 17.60 -10.34
CA GLY A 243 -12.66 18.57 -9.43
C GLY A 243 -11.68 17.97 -8.42
N VAL A 244 -11.19 18.82 -7.53
CA VAL A 244 -10.23 18.49 -6.45
C VAL A 244 -11.00 18.19 -5.16
N VAL A 245 -10.46 17.31 -4.30
CA VAL A 245 -11.06 17.09 -2.97
C VAL A 245 -10.89 18.34 -2.09
N ALA A 246 -11.98 18.81 -1.49
CA ALA A 246 -11.97 19.96 -0.59
C ALA A 246 -11.06 19.79 0.65
N GLY A 247 -10.67 20.91 1.25
CA GLY A 247 -9.82 20.95 2.45
C GLY A 247 -8.32 20.80 2.16
N GLY A 248 -7.88 21.24 0.98
CA GLY A 248 -6.45 21.33 0.61
C GLY A 248 -5.63 22.22 1.55
N GLY A 249 -4.30 22.17 1.43
CA GLY A 249 -3.38 23.02 2.20
C GLY A 249 -3.24 22.72 3.70
N ARG A 250 -4.03 21.78 4.25
CA ARG A 250 -4.02 21.44 5.69
C ARG A 250 -2.67 20.95 6.23
N ILE A 251 -1.77 20.51 5.35
CA ILE A 251 -0.45 19.99 5.72
C ILE A 251 0.64 21.06 5.75
N ASP A 252 0.40 22.21 5.12
CA ASP A 252 1.40 23.27 4.99
C ASP A 252 1.59 24.00 6.33
N LYS A 253 0.50 24.08 7.13
CA LYS A 253 0.56 24.60 8.49
C LYS A 253 1.25 23.60 9.43
N PRO A 254 2.36 23.97 10.11
CA PRO A 254 3.00 23.11 11.09
C PRO A 254 2.11 22.89 12.32
N ILE A 255 2.22 21.71 12.95
CA ILE A 255 1.39 21.34 14.11
C ILE A 255 1.81 22.12 15.38
N LEU A 256 3.10 22.41 15.53
CA LEU A 256 3.75 23.12 16.65
C LEU A 256 3.67 22.39 18.01
N LYS A 257 2.47 22.07 18.52
CA LYS A 257 2.26 21.50 19.86
C LYS A 257 1.97 19.99 19.84
N ALA A 258 2.53 19.25 20.79
CA ALA A 258 2.23 17.82 20.99
C ALA A 258 0.74 17.56 21.28
N GLY A 259 0.08 18.43 22.05
CA GLY A 259 -1.37 18.32 22.31
C GLY A 259 -2.24 18.37 21.05
N ARG A 260 -1.87 19.18 20.05
CA ARG A 260 -2.57 19.19 18.75
C ARG A 260 -2.39 17.87 17.99
N ALA A 261 -1.20 17.25 18.08
CA ALA A 261 -0.98 15.92 17.53
C ALA A 261 -1.80 14.85 18.27
N TYR A 262 -1.88 14.93 19.60
CA TYR A 262 -2.72 14.05 20.42
C TYR A 262 -4.17 14.07 19.95
N HIS A 263 -4.81 15.25 19.85
CA HIS A 263 -6.20 15.36 19.38
C HIS A 263 -6.38 14.84 17.94
N LYS A 264 -5.41 15.07 17.05
CA LYS A 264 -5.42 14.54 15.67
C LYS A 264 -5.43 13.02 15.62
N TYR A 265 -4.66 12.34 16.48
CA TYR A 265 -4.60 10.88 16.51
C TYR A 265 -5.71 10.25 17.35
N LYS A 266 -6.22 10.96 18.37
CA LYS A 266 -7.39 10.58 19.17
C LYS A 266 -8.64 10.33 18.31
N ALA A 267 -8.82 11.08 17.22
CA ALA A 267 -9.94 10.86 16.29
C ALA A 267 -9.70 9.70 15.27
N LYS A 268 -8.50 9.12 15.21
CA LYS A 268 -8.13 8.13 14.18
C LYS A 268 -8.00 6.73 14.76
N ARG A 269 -6.89 6.48 15.43
CA ARG A 269 -6.53 5.23 16.10
C ARG A 269 -5.35 5.50 17.03
N ASN A 270 -5.15 4.64 18.02
CA ASN A 270 -3.99 4.73 18.90
C ASN A 270 -2.68 4.43 18.15
N CYS A 271 -1.99 5.47 17.66
CA CYS A 271 -0.69 5.32 16.98
C CYS A 271 0.31 6.45 17.30
N TRP A 272 0.01 7.21 18.35
CA TRP A 272 0.81 8.31 18.90
C TRP A 272 0.70 8.26 20.43
N PRO A 273 1.78 8.49 21.19
CA PRO A 273 3.15 8.82 20.75
C PRO A 273 3.90 7.64 20.11
N ARG A 274 5.08 7.90 19.52
CA ARG A 274 5.91 6.87 18.87
C ARG A 274 7.28 6.82 19.55
N VAL A 275 7.48 5.84 20.43
CA VAL A 275 8.82 5.52 20.97
C VAL A 275 9.71 4.98 19.84
N ARG A 276 10.98 5.44 19.82
CA ARG A 276 12.03 4.99 18.88
C ARG A 276 12.49 3.58 19.26
N GLY A 277 12.78 2.73 18.28
CA GLY A 277 13.20 1.35 18.55
C GLY A 277 14.54 1.23 19.30
N VAL A 278 15.44 2.19 19.10
CA VAL A 278 16.73 2.28 19.82
C VAL A 278 16.59 2.61 21.30
N ALA A 279 15.49 3.26 21.70
CA ALA A 279 15.23 3.60 23.10
C ALA A 279 14.57 2.44 23.87
N MET A 280 14.43 1.27 23.25
CA MET A 280 13.80 0.08 23.84
C MET A 280 14.86 -0.93 24.26
N ASN A 281 14.47 -1.90 25.07
CA ASN A 281 15.30 -3.05 25.40
C ASN A 281 15.40 -4.03 24.20
N PRO A 282 16.45 -4.87 24.13
CA PRO A 282 16.64 -5.79 22.99
C PRO A 282 15.50 -6.81 22.87
N VAL A 283 14.83 -7.11 23.99
CA VAL A 283 13.64 -7.98 24.03
C VAL A 283 12.44 -7.39 23.28
N GLU A 284 12.32 -6.07 23.18
CA GLU A 284 11.13 -5.39 22.63
C GLU A 284 11.28 -4.93 21.19
N HIS A 285 12.51 -4.67 20.74
CA HIS A 285 12.79 -4.20 19.39
C HIS A 285 14.15 -4.68 18.90
N PRO A 286 14.28 -5.08 17.62
CA PRO A 286 15.57 -5.49 17.05
C PRO A 286 16.69 -4.44 17.09
N PHE A 287 16.39 -3.18 17.40
CA PHE A 287 17.36 -2.08 17.46
C PHE A 287 17.60 -1.61 18.89
N GLY A 288 16.96 -2.25 19.86
CA GLY A 288 17.06 -1.90 21.27
C GLY A 288 18.25 -2.55 21.96
N GLY A 289 18.61 -2.03 23.13
CA GLY A 289 19.72 -2.50 23.96
C GLY A 289 21.06 -1.80 23.71
N GLY A 290 22.10 -2.34 24.35
CA GLY A 290 23.45 -1.77 24.36
C GLY A 290 23.62 -0.65 25.39
N ASN A 291 24.87 -0.35 25.73
CA ASN A 291 25.22 0.75 26.65
C ASN A 291 25.04 2.12 25.98
N HIS A 292 25.27 2.18 24.66
CA HIS A 292 25.06 3.39 23.85
C HIS A 292 23.87 3.20 22.91
N GLN A 293 23.07 4.26 22.74
CA GLN A 293 21.93 4.25 21.83
C GLN A 293 22.37 4.27 20.36
N HIS A 294 22.50 3.08 19.76
CA HIS A 294 22.82 2.89 18.35
C HIS A 294 22.11 1.65 17.80
N ILE A 295 22.04 1.50 16.47
CA ILE A 295 21.30 0.39 15.83
C ILE A 295 22.10 -0.92 15.87
N GLY A 296 23.43 -0.84 15.86
CA GLY A 296 24.36 -1.99 15.88
C GLY A 296 24.40 -2.85 14.60
N LYS A 297 23.39 -2.75 13.73
CA LYS A 297 23.29 -3.50 12.47
C LYS A 297 22.70 -2.64 11.34
N PRO A 298 22.85 -3.04 10.06
CA PRO A 298 22.23 -2.33 8.95
C PRO A 298 20.72 -2.16 9.15
N SER A 299 20.22 -0.93 8.95
CA SER A 299 18.80 -0.61 9.08
C SER A 299 17.98 -0.90 7.82
N THR A 300 18.63 -1.38 6.76
CA THR A 300 18.01 -1.82 5.50
C THR A 300 17.66 -3.30 5.58
N ILE A 301 16.38 -3.62 5.45
CA ILE A 301 15.88 -4.99 5.60
C ILE A 301 15.30 -5.50 4.27
N ARG A 302 15.57 -6.77 3.94
CA ARG A 302 15.01 -7.44 2.76
C ARG A 302 13.48 -7.58 2.83
N ARG A 303 12.83 -7.69 1.67
CA ARG A 303 11.36 -7.75 1.56
C ARG A 303 10.75 -9.02 2.17
N ASP A 304 11.47 -10.13 2.06
CA ASP A 304 11.16 -11.48 2.52
C ASP A 304 11.36 -11.68 4.04
N ALA A 305 11.94 -10.69 4.75
CA ALA A 305 12.19 -10.81 6.18
C ALA A 305 10.92 -11.15 7.00
N PRO A 306 11.02 -11.94 8.08
CA PRO A 306 9.88 -12.29 8.91
C PRO A 306 9.34 -11.09 9.70
N ALA A 307 8.10 -11.19 10.20
CA ALA A 307 7.37 -10.07 10.77
C ALA A 307 8.07 -9.38 11.97
N GLY A 308 8.83 -10.11 12.78
CA GLY A 308 9.62 -9.55 13.89
C GLY A 308 10.93 -8.89 13.46
N ARG A 309 11.46 -9.25 12.29
CA ARG A 309 12.72 -8.71 11.73
C ARG A 309 12.49 -7.57 10.74
N LYS A 310 11.28 -7.44 10.19
CA LYS A 310 10.87 -6.42 9.22
C LYS A 310 10.67 -5.03 9.85
N VAL A 311 11.75 -4.46 10.35
CA VAL A 311 11.83 -3.12 10.96
C VAL A 311 12.88 -2.25 10.26
N GLY A 312 12.78 -0.92 10.36
CA GLY A 312 13.71 0.00 9.68
C GLY A 312 13.28 0.35 8.25
N LEU A 313 14.25 0.44 7.35
CA LEU A 313 14.07 0.78 5.93
C LEU A 313 13.81 -0.50 5.12
N ILE A 314 12.53 -0.85 4.97
CA ILE A 314 12.11 -2.10 4.33
C ILE A 314 12.27 -2.01 2.81
N ALA A 315 13.05 -2.92 2.24
CA ALA A 315 13.33 -3.04 0.81
C ALA A 315 13.76 -1.71 0.17
N ALA A 316 14.53 -0.91 0.91
CA ALA A 316 15.01 0.37 0.44
C ALA A 316 16.02 0.17 -0.70
N ARG A 317 15.66 0.65 -1.90
CA ARG A 317 16.55 0.67 -3.07
C ARG A 317 17.62 1.76 -2.97
N ARG A 318 17.32 2.84 -2.25
CA ARG A 318 18.19 3.99 -2.01
C ARG A 318 17.96 4.51 -0.59
N THR A 319 19.02 4.98 0.06
CA THR A 319 18.99 5.63 1.38
C THR A 319 19.58 7.04 1.29
N GLY A 320 19.54 7.81 2.39
CA GLY A 320 20.05 9.18 2.44
C GLY A 320 19.04 10.24 1.98
N ARG A 321 19.47 11.51 1.99
CA ARG A 321 18.66 12.64 1.54
C ARG A 321 18.52 12.59 0.03
N LEU A 322 17.28 12.61 -0.47
CA LEU A 322 17.02 12.73 -1.91
C LEU A 322 17.51 14.11 -2.39
N ARG A 323 18.47 14.10 -3.32
CA ARG A 323 18.94 15.27 -4.06
C ARG A 323 18.60 15.08 -5.54
N GLY A 324 18.06 16.11 -6.20
CA GLY A 324 17.60 16.07 -7.60
C GLY A 324 16.12 15.70 -7.78
N THR A 325 15.73 15.37 -9.02
CA THR A 325 14.32 15.13 -9.41
C THR A 325 13.75 13.87 -8.76
N LYS A 326 12.56 13.97 -8.19
CA LYS A 326 11.83 12.85 -7.60
C LYS A 326 11.39 11.89 -8.70
N THR A 327 12.11 10.79 -8.89
CA THR A 327 11.69 9.72 -9.80
C THR A 327 10.43 9.05 -9.24
N VAL A 328 9.32 9.20 -9.96
CA VAL A 328 8.13 8.40 -9.70
C VAL A 328 8.44 7.00 -10.21
N GLN A 329 8.37 6.00 -9.32
CA GLN A 329 8.49 4.62 -9.75
C GLN A 329 7.24 4.27 -10.56
N GLU A 330 7.41 4.09 -11.87
CA GLU A 330 6.44 3.38 -12.69
C GLU A 330 6.48 1.91 -12.23
N LYS A 331 5.40 1.45 -11.60
CA LYS A 331 5.20 0.02 -11.43
C LYS A 331 4.59 -0.43 -12.75
N GLU A 332 5.39 -1.13 -13.55
CA GLU A 332 4.85 -1.93 -14.65
C GLU A 332 3.84 -2.90 -14.03
N ASN A 333 2.60 -2.78 -14.49
CA ASN A 333 1.45 -3.58 -14.11
C ASN A 333 0.90 -4.15 -15.41
#